data_AF-A0A6P1RBC9-F1
#
_entry.id   AF-A0A6P1RBC9-F1
#
_cell.length_a   1.000
_cell.length_b   1.000
_cell.length_c   1.000
_cell.angle_alpha   90.00
_cell.angle_beta   90.00
_cell.angle_gamma   90.00
#
_symmetry.space_group_name_H-M   'P 1'
#
loop_
_entity.id
_entity.type
_entity.pdbx_description
1 polymer ?
#
loop_
_entity_poly.entity_id
_entity_poly.type
_entity_poly.pdbx_seq_one_letter_code
_entity_poly.pdbx_strand_id
1 'polypeptide(L)'
;MSDTPYPIDLDSIRGAFPPGIEAPSLLVEFADWLNGRPWGSVGRFSLQGQFSDHAPIVDGSPLRDRFSLFMRLPDGSAVGGWYGAGLDRDNPPIVGLGSEGDYELLAPSLDGLLAKLTSQQFGNAWSDLLPHDEVECQTVELARWLAGRPAGEPMTPDDASSELPDFRGFVEKWSRDREDYWANHRLMAELGWRLAAHLPKGKKPWDKTNFEVAISGAQYQARVLTRGPQPFEEASSIESLLRDLREEMRRAQPELGLWYAMSFGLYADGRVMPNFEYDLRPTIDGEPALLSEAKADLVRAPRPERWVPKWLAAS
;
A
#
# COMPACT_ATOMS: atom_id res chain seq x y z
N MET A 1 -18.23 -4.90 21.36
CA MET A 1 -17.60 -5.22 20.07
C MET A 1 -18.34 -6.34 19.31
N SER A 2 -19.16 -7.16 19.98
CA SER A 2 -19.95 -8.25 19.36
C SER A 2 -20.84 -7.85 18.17
N ASP A 3 -21.22 -6.57 18.08
CA ASP A 3 -22.20 -6.11 17.09
C ASP A 3 -21.56 -5.29 15.95
N THR A 4 -20.25 -5.03 16.01
CA THR A 4 -19.54 -4.31 14.94
C THR A 4 -19.38 -5.26 13.76
N PRO A 5 -19.93 -5.00 12.56
CA PRO A 5 -19.75 -5.87 11.41
C PRO A 5 -18.35 -5.70 10.79
N TYR A 6 -17.91 -6.69 10.01
CA TYR A 6 -16.69 -6.56 9.20
C TYR A 6 -16.77 -5.36 8.23
N PRO A 7 -15.74 -4.49 8.19
CA PRO A 7 -15.61 -3.49 7.12
C PRO A 7 -15.27 -4.18 5.80
N ILE A 8 -16.08 -3.95 4.77
CA ILE A 8 -15.95 -4.57 3.44
C ILE A 8 -16.07 -3.47 2.38
N ASP A 9 -15.09 -3.38 1.49
CA ASP A 9 -15.06 -2.50 0.33
C ASP A 9 -14.59 -3.28 -0.90
N LEU A 10 -15.54 -3.90 -1.61
CA LEU A 10 -15.28 -4.70 -2.80
C LEU A 10 -14.72 -3.86 -3.96
N ASP A 11 -15.05 -2.57 -4.02
CA ASP A 11 -14.57 -1.72 -5.10
C ASP A 11 -13.07 -1.42 -4.93
N SER A 12 -12.62 -1.15 -3.71
CA SER A 12 -11.17 -0.98 -3.46
C SER A 12 -10.42 -2.29 -3.68
N ILE A 13 -10.99 -3.44 -3.27
CA ILE A 13 -10.39 -4.75 -3.54
C ILE A 13 -10.16 -4.93 -5.04
N ARG A 14 -11.20 -4.75 -5.87
CA ARG A 14 -11.09 -4.87 -7.34
C ARG A 14 -10.06 -3.89 -7.92
N GLY A 15 -10.01 -2.67 -7.40
CA GLY A 15 -9.04 -1.65 -7.83
C GLY A 15 -7.59 -1.98 -7.48
N ALA A 16 -7.36 -2.73 -6.41
CA ALA A 16 -6.02 -3.11 -5.95
C ALA A 16 -5.37 -4.24 -6.75
N PHE A 17 -6.12 -4.97 -7.60
CA PHE A 17 -5.54 -6.00 -8.46
C PHE A 17 -4.77 -5.37 -9.64
N PRO A 18 -3.61 -5.95 -10.04
CA PRO A 18 -2.88 -5.50 -11.23
C PRO A 18 -3.77 -5.49 -12.49
N PRO A 19 -3.60 -4.54 -13.41
CA PRO A 19 -4.35 -4.46 -14.66
C PRO A 19 -4.33 -5.78 -15.42
N GLY A 20 -5.51 -6.25 -15.83
CA GLY A 20 -5.68 -7.55 -16.50
C GLY A 20 -5.91 -8.73 -15.56
N ILE A 21 -5.79 -8.54 -14.24
CA ILE A 21 -6.10 -9.57 -13.24
C ILE A 21 -7.41 -9.22 -12.54
N GLU A 22 -8.33 -10.17 -12.50
CA GLU A 22 -9.60 -10.02 -11.78
C GLU A 22 -9.49 -10.53 -10.35
N ALA A 23 -10.27 -9.93 -9.44
CA ALA A 23 -10.37 -10.41 -8.07
C ALA A 23 -10.97 -11.83 -8.06
N PRO A 24 -10.34 -12.81 -7.37
CA PRO A 24 -10.85 -14.19 -7.32
C PRO A 24 -12.29 -14.25 -6.81
N SER A 25 -13.14 -15.07 -7.43
CA SER A 25 -14.54 -15.24 -6.99
C SER A 25 -14.62 -15.69 -5.53
N LEU A 26 -13.68 -16.53 -5.09
CA LEU A 26 -13.53 -16.97 -3.70
C LEU A 26 -13.39 -15.78 -2.73
N LEU A 27 -12.68 -14.71 -3.10
CA LEU A 27 -12.53 -13.53 -2.26
C LEU A 27 -13.84 -12.74 -2.16
N VAL A 28 -14.57 -12.62 -3.26
CA VAL A 28 -15.88 -11.94 -3.30
C VAL A 28 -16.92 -12.73 -2.48
N GLU A 29 -16.97 -14.05 -2.66
CA GLU A 29 -17.86 -14.92 -1.91
C GLU A 29 -17.51 -14.96 -0.42
N PHE A 30 -16.22 -14.85 -0.07
CA PHE A 30 -15.79 -14.72 1.33
C PHE A 30 -16.24 -13.39 1.94
N ALA A 31 -16.17 -12.29 1.19
CA ALA A 31 -16.72 -11.01 1.63
C ALA A 31 -18.24 -11.10 1.86
N ASP A 32 -18.98 -11.73 0.94
CA ASP A 32 -20.42 -11.98 1.12
C ASP A 32 -20.71 -12.84 2.36
N TRP A 33 -19.87 -13.85 2.62
CA TRP A 33 -20.00 -14.69 3.82
C TRP A 33 -19.75 -13.91 5.11
N LEU A 34 -18.81 -12.96 5.13
CA LEU A 34 -18.52 -12.09 6.27
C LEU A 34 -19.58 -11.03 6.51
N ASN A 35 -20.39 -10.70 5.49
CA ASN A 35 -21.34 -9.61 5.59
C ASN A 35 -22.34 -9.83 6.74
N GLY A 36 -22.42 -8.86 7.66
CA GLY A 36 -23.25 -8.93 8.85
C GLY A 36 -22.71 -9.81 9.98
N ARG A 37 -21.55 -10.45 9.82
CA ARG A 37 -20.89 -11.21 10.91
C ARG A 37 -20.10 -10.29 11.85
N PRO A 38 -19.98 -10.65 13.14
CA PRO A 38 -19.22 -9.87 14.11
C PRO A 38 -17.74 -9.76 13.73
N TRP A 39 -17.23 -8.54 13.67
CA TRP A 39 -15.82 -8.25 13.49
C TRP A 39 -14.99 -8.88 14.61
N GLY A 40 -14.00 -9.69 14.24
CA GLY A 40 -13.24 -10.50 15.19
C GLY A 40 -13.71 -11.95 15.31
N SER A 41 -14.83 -12.36 14.69
CA SER A 41 -15.31 -13.75 14.81
C SER A 41 -14.41 -14.78 14.11
N VAL A 42 -13.65 -14.37 13.09
CA VAL A 42 -12.66 -15.19 12.37
C VAL A 42 -11.32 -14.46 12.18
N GLY A 43 -11.07 -13.43 12.98
CA GLY A 43 -9.94 -12.50 12.80
C GLY A 43 -10.38 -11.04 12.84
N ARG A 44 -9.50 -10.15 13.28
CA ARG A 44 -9.66 -8.70 13.25
C ARG A 44 -9.03 -8.14 11.98
N PHE A 45 -9.84 -7.92 10.96
CA PHE A 45 -9.37 -7.31 9.72
C PHE A 45 -10.50 -6.58 9.00
N SER A 46 -10.12 -5.75 8.04
CA SER A 46 -11.03 -5.17 7.04
C SER A 46 -10.74 -5.82 5.69
N LEU A 47 -11.79 -6.18 4.94
CA LEU A 47 -11.65 -6.55 3.54
C LEU A 47 -11.70 -5.27 2.70
N GLN A 48 -10.53 -4.69 2.49
CA GLN A 48 -10.35 -3.43 1.78
C GLN A 48 -9.07 -3.54 0.95
N GLY A 49 -9.17 -3.19 -0.34
CA GLY A 49 -8.02 -3.16 -1.22
C GLY A 49 -7.11 -1.97 -0.94
N GLN A 50 -5.81 -2.18 -1.05
CA GLN A 50 -4.83 -1.10 -1.01
C GLN A 50 -3.66 -1.37 -1.94
N PHE A 51 -3.00 -0.31 -2.40
CA PHE A 51 -1.77 -0.42 -3.16
C PHE A 51 -0.56 -0.63 -2.24
N SER A 52 0.52 -1.15 -2.78
CA SER A 52 1.79 -1.35 -2.08
C SER A 52 2.40 -0.05 -1.53
N ASP A 53 2.05 1.09 -2.10
CA ASP A 53 2.38 2.46 -1.66
C ASP A 53 1.89 2.76 -0.24
N HIS A 54 0.81 2.11 0.18
CA HIS A 54 0.20 2.27 1.51
C HIS A 54 0.44 1.05 2.41
N ALA A 55 1.23 0.09 1.93
CA ALA A 55 1.65 -1.05 2.72
C ALA A 55 2.95 -0.72 3.50
N PRO A 56 3.27 -1.48 4.56
CA PRO A 56 4.55 -1.40 5.25
C PRO A 56 5.76 -1.86 4.40
N ILE A 57 6.01 -1.21 3.27
CA ILE A 57 7.16 -1.43 2.38
C ILE A 57 7.77 -0.06 2.04
N VAL A 58 9.09 0.04 2.07
CA VAL A 58 9.78 1.27 1.65
C VAL A 58 9.57 1.50 0.16
N ASP A 59 8.99 2.66 -0.17
CA ASP A 59 8.68 3.08 -1.54
C ASP A 59 8.05 1.94 -2.35
N GLY A 60 6.85 1.54 -1.92
CA GLY A 60 6.08 0.47 -2.53
C GLY A 60 5.43 0.84 -3.86
N SER A 61 5.47 2.10 -4.30
CA SER A 61 4.83 2.55 -5.55
C SER A 61 5.23 1.77 -6.81
N PRO A 62 6.50 1.38 -7.00
CA PRO A 62 6.92 0.54 -8.11
C PRO A 62 6.40 -0.90 -8.08
N LEU A 63 5.80 -1.32 -6.97
CA LEU A 63 5.37 -2.69 -6.73
C LEU A 63 3.86 -2.87 -6.92
N ARG A 64 3.13 -1.88 -7.44
CA ARG A 64 1.67 -1.99 -7.63
C ARG A 64 1.25 -3.14 -8.53
N ASP A 65 2.09 -3.52 -9.50
CA ASP A 65 1.88 -4.69 -10.36
C ASP A 65 2.31 -6.01 -9.70
N ARG A 66 2.94 -5.98 -8.52
CA ARG A 66 3.49 -7.15 -7.81
C ARG A 66 2.58 -7.66 -6.71
N PHE A 67 1.57 -6.88 -6.32
CA PHE A 67 0.69 -7.21 -5.21
C PHE A 67 -0.78 -7.03 -5.55
N SER A 68 -1.60 -7.86 -4.93
CA SER A 68 -3.05 -7.67 -4.79
C SER A 68 -3.39 -7.68 -3.31
N LEU A 69 -3.17 -6.56 -2.62
CA LEU A 69 -3.46 -6.44 -1.18
C LEU A 69 -4.95 -6.17 -0.98
N PHE A 70 -5.63 -7.08 -0.30
CA PHE A 70 -7.10 -7.09 -0.18
C PHE A 70 -7.59 -7.14 1.28
N MET A 71 -6.69 -7.25 2.24
CA MET A 71 -7.01 -7.33 3.66
C MET A 71 -6.09 -6.43 4.46
N ARG A 72 -6.67 -5.61 5.33
CA ARG A 72 -5.96 -4.67 6.21
C ARG A 72 -6.19 -5.02 7.67
N LEU A 73 -5.12 -5.09 8.44
CA LEU A 73 -5.14 -5.39 9.87
C LEU A 73 -5.12 -4.09 10.72
N PRO A 74 -5.64 -4.12 11.96
CA PRO A 74 -5.71 -2.95 12.85
C PRO A 74 -4.37 -2.31 13.17
N ASP A 75 -3.31 -3.10 13.23
CA ASP A 75 -1.93 -2.69 13.45
C ASP A 75 -1.30 -1.96 12.24
N GLY A 76 -2.03 -1.85 11.12
CA GLY A 76 -1.55 -1.27 9.87
C GLY A 76 -0.93 -2.27 8.89
N SER A 77 -0.86 -3.55 9.27
CA SER A 77 -0.36 -4.61 8.41
C SER A 77 -1.30 -4.89 7.25
N ALA A 78 -0.75 -5.46 6.17
CA ALA A 78 -1.46 -5.76 4.94
C ALA A 78 -1.33 -7.24 4.57
N VAL A 79 -2.38 -7.82 4.00
CA VAL A 79 -2.39 -9.20 3.53
C VAL A 79 -2.93 -9.25 2.09
N GLY A 80 -2.28 -10.04 1.24
CA GLY A 80 -2.65 -10.13 -0.17
C GLY A 80 -1.85 -11.12 -0.99
N GLY A 81 -2.18 -11.21 -2.28
CA GLY A 81 -1.42 -12.01 -3.24
C GLY A 81 -0.10 -11.33 -3.61
N TRP A 82 0.96 -12.12 -3.77
CA TRP A 82 2.26 -11.66 -4.28
C TRP A 82 2.66 -12.38 -5.56
N TYR A 83 2.78 -11.63 -6.65
CA TYR A 83 3.10 -12.16 -7.98
C TYR A 83 4.61 -12.30 -8.20
N GLY A 84 5.46 -11.72 -7.35
CA GLY A 84 6.91 -11.80 -7.50
C GLY A 84 7.38 -11.13 -8.79
N ALA A 85 8.42 -11.67 -9.45
CA ALA A 85 9.04 -11.05 -10.62
C ALA A 85 8.19 -11.08 -11.92
N GLY A 86 6.96 -11.63 -11.93
CA GLY A 86 6.05 -11.56 -13.09
C GLY A 86 4.59 -11.90 -12.77
N LEU A 87 3.66 -11.57 -13.68
CA LEU A 87 2.21 -11.82 -13.52
C LEU A 87 1.77 -13.24 -13.92
N ASP A 88 2.71 -14.17 -14.10
CA ASP A 88 2.45 -15.51 -14.67
C ASP A 88 1.80 -16.50 -13.68
N ARG A 89 1.11 -15.99 -12.64
CA ARG A 89 0.49 -16.81 -11.60
C ARG A 89 -0.98 -16.45 -11.45
N ASP A 90 -1.83 -17.36 -11.93
CA ASP A 90 -3.27 -17.29 -11.71
C ASP A 90 -3.63 -17.43 -10.22
N ASN A 91 -2.76 -18.06 -9.43
CA ASN A 91 -2.92 -18.25 -7.98
C ASN A 91 -1.61 -17.88 -7.24
N PRO A 92 -1.39 -16.60 -6.92
CA PRO A 92 -0.20 -16.18 -6.19
C PRO A 92 -0.25 -16.69 -4.73
N PRO A 93 0.92 -16.94 -4.10
CA PRO A 93 0.97 -17.14 -2.66
C PRO A 93 0.43 -15.90 -1.93
N ILE A 94 -0.20 -16.13 -0.79
CA ILE A 94 -0.68 -15.07 0.08
C ILE A 94 0.41 -14.72 1.08
N VAL A 95 0.74 -13.44 1.12
CA VAL A 95 1.78 -12.87 1.97
C VAL A 95 1.21 -11.87 2.95
N GLY A 96 1.93 -11.67 4.05
CA GLY A 96 1.68 -10.63 5.04
C GLY A 96 2.82 -9.62 5.06
N LEU A 97 2.46 -8.33 5.09
CA LEU A 97 3.33 -7.18 5.26
C LEU A 97 3.06 -6.53 6.61
N GLY A 98 3.90 -6.83 7.60
CA GLY A 98 3.75 -6.40 8.98
C GLY A 98 4.16 -4.95 9.18
N SER A 99 3.40 -4.17 9.97
CA SER A 99 3.73 -2.77 10.25
C SER A 99 5.07 -2.57 10.99
N GLU A 100 5.52 -3.59 11.72
CA GLU A 100 6.80 -3.63 12.44
C GLU A 100 7.92 -4.33 11.64
N GLY A 101 7.71 -4.59 10.34
CA GLY A 101 8.69 -5.23 9.45
C GLY A 101 8.61 -6.76 9.42
N ASP A 102 7.55 -7.35 9.97
CA ASP A 102 7.29 -8.79 9.88
C ASP A 102 6.79 -9.16 8.47
N TYR A 103 7.66 -9.78 7.66
CA TYR A 103 7.31 -10.29 6.34
C TYR A 103 7.19 -11.81 6.35
N GLU A 104 6.05 -12.34 5.93
CA GLU A 104 5.75 -13.78 5.96
C GLU A 104 4.94 -14.24 4.73
N LEU A 105 5.25 -15.43 4.24
CA LEU A 105 4.37 -16.18 3.34
C LEU A 105 3.31 -16.88 4.20
N LEU A 106 2.11 -16.34 4.23
CA LEU A 106 1.03 -16.78 5.11
C LEU A 106 0.38 -18.08 4.62
N ALA A 107 0.20 -18.22 3.30
CA ALA A 107 -0.38 -19.40 2.68
C ALA A 107 0.05 -19.53 1.21
N PRO A 108 0.05 -20.75 0.63
CA PRO A 108 0.38 -20.95 -0.78
C PRO A 108 -0.69 -20.45 -1.75
N SER A 109 -1.92 -20.18 -1.27
CA SER A 109 -3.05 -19.72 -2.07
C SER A 109 -4.12 -19.07 -1.19
N LEU A 110 -5.13 -18.44 -1.80
CA LEU A 110 -6.29 -17.90 -1.09
C LEU A 110 -7.07 -18.99 -0.34
N ASP A 111 -7.29 -20.15 -0.95
CA ASP A 111 -7.87 -21.32 -0.26
C ASP A 111 -7.06 -21.73 0.96
N GLY A 112 -5.72 -21.73 0.83
CA GLY A 112 -4.82 -22.03 1.93
C GLY A 112 -4.92 -21.01 3.07
N LEU A 113 -5.08 -19.72 2.76
CA LEU A 113 -5.28 -18.68 3.77
C LEU A 113 -6.60 -18.91 4.53
N LEU A 114 -7.70 -19.12 3.80
CA LEU A 114 -9.01 -19.32 4.42
C LEU A 114 -9.04 -20.61 5.26
N ALA A 115 -8.40 -21.69 4.79
CA ALA A 115 -8.18 -22.88 5.59
C ALA A 115 -7.38 -22.58 6.87
N LYS A 116 -6.32 -21.77 6.80
CA LYS A 116 -5.51 -21.34 7.95
C LYS A 116 -6.30 -20.50 8.96
N LEU A 117 -7.24 -19.66 8.51
CA LEU A 117 -8.20 -18.95 9.38
C LEU A 117 -9.11 -19.95 10.12
N THR A 118 -9.57 -21.01 9.46
CA THR A 118 -10.41 -22.02 10.15
C THR A 118 -9.67 -22.78 11.24
N SER A 119 -8.39 -23.09 11.00
CA SER A 119 -7.54 -23.85 11.92
C SER A 119 -6.83 -22.98 12.95
N GLN A 120 -6.94 -21.65 12.84
CA GLN A 120 -6.36 -20.67 13.75
C GLN A 120 -4.82 -20.80 13.90
N GLN A 121 -4.14 -21.17 12.81
CA GLN A 121 -2.70 -21.48 12.82
C GLN A 121 -1.84 -20.26 12.48
N PHE A 122 -1.97 -19.17 13.23
CA PHE A 122 -1.13 -17.97 13.04
C PHE A 122 -0.16 -17.76 14.20
N GLY A 123 1.06 -17.31 13.87
CA GLY A 123 2.04 -16.91 14.87
C GLY A 123 1.71 -15.57 15.50
N ASN A 124 2.44 -15.17 16.54
CA ASN A 124 2.18 -13.96 17.32
C ASN A 124 2.15 -12.67 16.46
N ALA A 125 3.03 -12.56 15.47
CA ALA A 125 3.10 -11.42 14.54
C ALA A 125 1.80 -11.25 13.72
N TRP A 126 0.99 -12.31 13.59
CA TRP A 126 -0.26 -12.33 12.84
C TRP A 126 -1.45 -12.66 13.73
N SER A 127 -1.36 -12.35 15.02
CA SER A 127 -2.42 -12.62 16.00
C SER A 127 -3.74 -11.92 15.68
N ASP A 128 -3.71 -10.82 14.91
CA ASP A 128 -4.92 -10.19 14.37
C ASP A 128 -5.71 -11.09 13.41
N LEU A 129 -5.11 -12.13 12.84
CA LEU A 129 -5.82 -13.14 12.05
C LEU A 129 -6.47 -14.24 12.91
N LEU A 130 -6.32 -14.18 14.25
CA LEU A 130 -7.01 -15.05 15.18
C LEU A 130 -8.32 -14.42 15.66
N PRO A 131 -9.35 -15.23 15.98
CA PRO A 131 -10.58 -14.73 16.58
C PRO A 131 -10.32 -13.93 17.86
N HIS A 132 -11.10 -12.87 18.07
CA HIS A 132 -11.00 -12.05 19.27
C HIS A 132 -11.69 -12.71 20.46
N ASP A 133 -11.03 -12.74 21.63
CA ASP A 133 -11.53 -13.43 22.83
C ASP A 133 -12.92 -12.93 23.31
N GLU A 134 -13.26 -11.67 23.02
CA GLU A 134 -14.55 -11.07 23.40
C GLU A 134 -15.67 -11.27 22.37
N VAL A 135 -15.41 -12.02 21.29
CA VAL A 135 -16.36 -12.26 20.19
C VAL A 135 -16.57 -13.76 20.02
N GLU A 136 -17.80 -14.18 19.78
CA GLU A 136 -18.08 -15.59 19.49
C GLU A 136 -17.30 -16.05 18.26
N CYS A 137 -16.45 -17.05 18.46
CA CYS A 137 -15.62 -17.62 17.41
C CYS A 137 -16.49 -18.35 16.38
N GLN A 138 -16.34 -18.01 15.11
CA GLN A 138 -17.11 -18.57 13.99
C GLN A 138 -16.24 -19.36 13.00
N THR A 139 -15.06 -19.84 13.42
CA THR A 139 -14.15 -20.58 12.53
C THR A 139 -14.71 -21.95 12.12
N VAL A 140 -15.61 -22.54 12.90
CA VAL A 140 -16.32 -23.79 12.55
C VAL A 140 -17.35 -23.53 11.44
N GLU A 141 -18.07 -22.42 11.52
CA GLU A 141 -19.02 -21.97 10.49
C GLU A 141 -18.28 -21.65 9.19
N LEU A 142 -17.09 -21.03 9.29
CA LEU A 142 -16.22 -20.78 8.15
C LEU A 142 -15.79 -22.11 7.50
N ALA A 143 -15.36 -23.09 8.31
CA ALA A 143 -14.97 -24.41 7.81
C ALA A 143 -16.12 -25.13 7.10
N ARG A 144 -17.34 -25.07 7.67
CA ARG A 144 -18.54 -25.64 7.03
C ARG A 144 -18.89 -24.94 5.73
N TRP A 145 -18.78 -23.62 5.69
CA TRP A 145 -19.00 -22.85 4.47
C TRP A 145 -17.99 -23.22 3.38
N LEU A 146 -16.70 -23.29 3.71
CA LEU A 146 -15.64 -23.70 2.78
C LEU A 146 -15.89 -25.13 2.25
N ALA A 147 -16.24 -26.08 3.11
CA ALA A 147 -16.51 -27.47 2.72
C ALA A 147 -17.79 -27.64 1.87
N GLY A 148 -18.75 -26.73 2.01
CA GLY A 148 -20.02 -26.74 1.26
C GLY A 148 -19.93 -26.09 -0.12
N ARG A 149 -18.80 -25.46 -0.47
CA ARG A 149 -18.58 -24.89 -1.79
C ARG A 149 -18.49 -26.02 -2.83
N PRO A 150 -19.08 -25.86 -4.03
CA PRO A 150 -18.77 -26.76 -5.13
C PRO A 150 -17.25 -26.72 -5.31
N ALA A 151 -16.61 -27.90 -5.36
CA ALA A 151 -15.21 -27.95 -5.74
C ALA A 151 -15.08 -27.21 -7.08
N GLY A 152 -14.42 -26.05 -7.06
CA GLY A 152 -13.89 -25.49 -8.30
C GLY A 152 -13.04 -26.56 -8.97
N GLU A 153 -12.86 -26.48 -10.29
CA GLU A 153 -11.99 -27.41 -11.00
C GLU A 153 -10.74 -27.66 -10.15
N PRO A 154 -10.43 -28.92 -9.81
CA PRO A 154 -9.22 -29.23 -9.08
C PRO A 154 -8.09 -28.79 -10.00
N MET A 155 -7.59 -27.57 -9.77
CA MET A 155 -6.37 -27.13 -10.40
C MET A 155 -5.35 -28.18 -10.01
N THR A 156 -4.81 -28.82 -11.03
CA THR A 156 -3.76 -29.81 -10.89
C THR A 156 -2.77 -29.27 -9.87
N PRO A 157 -2.39 -30.06 -8.84
CA PRO A 157 -1.29 -29.68 -7.98
C PRO A 157 -0.09 -29.51 -8.91
N ASP A 158 0.17 -28.27 -9.29
CA ASP A 158 1.34 -27.94 -10.09
C ASP A 158 2.51 -28.50 -9.28
N ASP A 159 3.25 -29.40 -9.91
CA ASP A 159 4.21 -30.33 -9.31
C ASP A 159 4.76 -29.76 -7.99
N ALA A 160 4.32 -30.34 -6.86
CA ALA A 160 4.67 -29.92 -5.50
C ALA A 160 6.14 -30.29 -5.19
N SER A 161 7.03 -29.70 -5.96
CA SER A 161 8.47 -29.79 -5.96
C SER A 161 9.00 -28.43 -6.44
N SER A 162 8.89 -27.41 -5.60
CA SER A 162 9.67 -26.18 -5.79
C SER A 162 9.66 -25.41 -4.48
N GLU A 163 10.83 -25.02 -3.99
CA GLU A 163 11.01 -24.17 -2.81
C GLU A 163 10.00 -23.01 -2.82
N LEU A 164 9.31 -22.80 -1.69
CA LEU A 164 8.47 -21.62 -1.53
C LEU A 164 9.32 -20.37 -1.80
N PRO A 165 8.82 -19.40 -2.56
CA PRO A 165 9.61 -18.24 -2.92
C PRO A 165 10.02 -17.45 -1.68
N ASP A 166 11.25 -16.95 -1.66
CA ASP A 166 11.79 -16.14 -0.56
C ASP A 166 11.18 -14.72 -0.58
N PHE A 167 9.96 -14.62 -0.07
CA PHE A 167 9.24 -13.36 0.05
C PHE A 167 9.94 -12.38 1.00
N ARG A 168 10.42 -12.88 2.14
CA ARG A 168 11.08 -12.04 3.15
C ARG A 168 12.35 -11.44 2.58
N GLY A 169 13.22 -12.26 1.99
CA GLY A 169 14.45 -11.78 1.35
C GLY A 169 14.18 -10.82 0.20
N PHE A 170 13.08 -11.01 -0.56
CA PHE A 170 12.64 -10.04 -1.56
C PHE A 170 12.32 -8.66 -0.96
N VAL A 171 11.44 -8.59 0.06
CA VAL A 171 11.02 -7.30 0.64
C VAL A 171 12.15 -6.62 1.39
N GLU A 172 12.98 -7.37 2.12
CA GLU A 172 14.16 -6.82 2.81
C GLU A 172 15.18 -6.27 1.82
N LYS A 173 15.46 -7.02 0.75
CA LYS A 173 16.36 -6.54 -0.32
C LYS A 173 15.78 -5.31 -1.00
N TRP A 174 14.49 -5.33 -1.37
CA TRP A 174 13.82 -4.18 -1.97
C TRP A 174 13.95 -2.94 -1.09
N SER A 175 13.60 -3.07 0.19
CA SER A 175 13.59 -1.94 1.12
C SER A 175 14.98 -1.33 1.27
N ARG A 176 16.02 -2.17 1.47
CA ARG A 176 17.41 -1.71 1.53
C ARG A 176 17.85 -1.02 0.23
N ASP A 177 17.57 -1.63 -0.92
CA ASP A 177 17.95 -1.07 -2.21
C ASP A 177 17.25 0.28 -2.48
N ARG A 178 16.00 0.45 -2.04
CA ARG A 178 15.26 1.73 -2.16
C ARG A 178 15.76 2.78 -1.18
N GLU A 179 16.08 2.41 0.06
CA GLU A 179 16.72 3.32 1.01
C GLU A 179 18.07 3.82 0.47
N ASP A 180 18.91 2.91 -0.03
CA ASP A 180 20.19 3.24 -0.64
C ASP A 180 20.01 4.11 -1.89
N TYR A 181 19.02 3.81 -2.74
CA TYR A 181 18.71 4.61 -3.91
C TYR A 181 18.36 6.05 -3.51
N TRP A 182 17.43 6.26 -2.57
CA TRP A 182 17.01 7.61 -2.17
C TRP A 182 18.10 8.36 -1.41
N ALA A 183 18.89 7.67 -0.58
CA ALA A 183 20.01 8.26 0.14
C ALA A 183 21.09 8.81 -0.80
N ASN A 184 21.25 8.20 -1.98
CA ASN A 184 22.23 8.61 -2.99
C ASN A 184 21.61 9.37 -4.18
N HIS A 185 20.30 9.63 -4.15
CA HIS A 185 19.61 10.26 -5.27
C HIS A 185 19.98 11.74 -5.41
N ARG A 186 20.42 12.16 -6.61
CA ARG A 186 20.90 13.53 -6.87
C ARG A 186 19.87 14.59 -6.46
N LEU A 187 18.60 14.41 -6.84
CA LEU A 187 17.55 15.37 -6.49
C LEU A 187 17.26 15.41 -4.99
N MET A 188 17.44 14.30 -4.27
CA MET A 188 17.24 14.26 -2.81
C MET A 188 18.38 14.96 -2.08
N ALA A 189 19.62 14.77 -2.54
CA ALA A 189 20.78 15.49 -2.01
C ALA A 189 20.65 17.02 -2.24
N GLU A 190 20.20 17.43 -3.42
CA GLU A 190 19.95 18.83 -3.74
C GLU A 190 18.80 19.42 -2.90
N LEU A 191 17.73 18.64 -2.69
CA LEU A 191 16.62 19.03 -1.82
C LEU A 191 17.09 19.21 -0.36
N GLY A 192 17.88 18.27 0.16
CA GLY A 192 18.47 18.36 1.50
C GLY A 192 19.37 19.59 1.66
N TRP A 193 20.18 19.93 0.65
CA TRP A 193 21.02 21.13 0.65
C TRP A 193 20.19 22.41 0.66
N ARG A 194 19.15 22.51 -0.19
CA ARG A 194 18.26 23.68 -0.23
C ARG A 194 17.48 23.88 1.08
N LEU A 195 17.23 22.79 1.82
CA LEU A 195 16.50 22.80 3.08
C LEU A 195 17.39 22.77 4.33
N ALA A 196 18.70 23.02 4.20
CA ALA A 196 19.65 22.91 5.31
C ALA A 196 19.30 23.77 6.53
N ALA A 197 18.59 24.90 6.35
CA ALA A 197 18.10 25.74 7.44
C ALA A 197 17.08 25.04 8.35
N HIS A 198 16.45 23.97 7.85
CA HIS A 198 15.43 23.18 8.56
C HIS A 198 15.99 21.87 9.14
N LEU A 199 17.31 21.67 9.11
CA LEU A 199 17.92 20.49 9.73
C LEU A 199 17.47 20.37 11.20
N PRO A 200 17.07 19.17 11.65
CA PRO A 200 16.61 18.97 13.01
C PRO A 200 17.73 19.32 13.99
N LYS A 201 17.41 20.11 15.02
CA LYS A 201 18.37 20.53 16.06
C LYS A 201 18.65 19.45 17.11
N GLY A 202 18.00 18.30 16.98
CA GLY A 202 18.09 17.20 17.92
C GLY A 202 19.44 16.48 17.84
N LYS A 203 19.69 15.58 18.79
CA LYS A 203 20.96 14.84 18.93
C LYS A 203 20.84 13.37 18.57
N LYS A 204 19.62 12.90 18.28
CA LYS A 204 19.35 11.50 18.00
C LYS A 204 19.41 11.27 16.48
N PRO A 205 19.93 10.12 16.03
CA PRO A 205 19.99 9.78 14.60
C PRO A 205 18.64 9.77 13.89
N TRP A 206 17.54 9.57 14.63
CA TRP A 206 16.18 9.53 14.10
C TRP A 206 15.44 10.87 14.22
N ASP A 207 16.08 11.93 14.70
CA ASP A 207 15.49 13.26 14.68
C ASP A 207 15.34 13.71 13.21
N LYS A 208 14.13 14.12 12.83
CA LYS A 208 13.81 14.56 11.46
C LYS A 208 12.84 15.74 11.47
N THR A 209 12.98 16.60 10.46
CA THR A 209 11.97 17.62 10.14
C THR A 209 11.10 17.10 9.01
N ASN A 210 9.78 17.05 9.22
CA ASN A 210 8.85 16.52 8.21
C ASN A 210 8.31 17.64 7.32
N PHE A 211 8.15 17.32 6.04
CA PHE A 211 7.60 18.18 5.02
C PHE A 211 6.48 17.48 4.26
N GLU A 212 5.58 18.29 3.73
CA GLU A 212 4.53 17.89 2.80
C GLU A 212 4.58 18.77 1.57
N VAL A 213 4.41 18.16 0.40
CA VAL A 213 4.34 18.81 -0.91
C VAL A 213 3.08 18.33 -1.60
N ALA A 214 2.38 19.25 -2.25
CA ALA A 214 1.26 18.98 -3.14
C ALA A 214 1.51 19.62 -4.50
N ILE A 215 1.36 18.86 -5.58
CA ILE A 215 1.50 19.35 -6.97
C ILE A 215 0.39 18.77 -7.84
N SER A 216 -0.38 19.63 -8.50
CA SER A 216 -1.41 19.22 -9.47
C SER A 216 -1.42 20.21 -10.63
N GLY A 217 -1.07 19.75 -11.83
CA GLY A 217 -0.86 20.63 -12.99
C GLY A 217 0.07 21.80 -12.64
N ALA A 218 -0.43 23.03 -12.79
CA ALA A 218 0.26 24.26 -12.42
C ALA A 218 0.23 24.57 -10.91
N GLN A 219 -0.67 23.98 -10.13
CA GLN A 219 -0.75 24.21 -8.68
C GLN A 219 0.42 23.57 -7.94
N TYR A 220 0.91 24.27 -6.92
CA TYR A 220 2.02 23.85 -6.09
C TYR A 220 1.88 24.40 -4.67
N GLN A 221 2.16 23.58 -3.67
CA GLN A 221 2.36 24.02 -2.31
C GLN A 221 3.33 23.09 -1.58
N ALA A 222 4.20 23.67 -0.75
CA ALA A 222 5.00 22.93 0.20
C ALA A 222 4.84 23.50 1.62
N ARG A 223 4.85 22.60 2.61
CA ARG A 223 4.68 22.92 4.02
C ARG A 223 5.69 22.15 4.87
N VAL A 224 6.10 22.76 5.98
CA VAL A 224 6.88 22.12 7.03
C VAL A 224 5.95 21.80 8.21
N LEU A 225 6.16 20.66 8.88
CA LEU A 225 5.25 20.13 9.92
C LEU A 225 5.79 20.27 11.36
N THR A 226 6.65 21.25 11.65
CA THR A 226 7.27 21.38 12.98
C THR A 226 6.28 21.64 14.12
N ARG A 227 5.18 22.35 13.84
CA ARG A 227 4.08 22.65 14.79
C ARG A 227 2.73 22.61 14.08
N GLY A 228 2.54 21.61 13.21
CA GLY A 228 1.48 21.59 12.22
C GLY A 228 1.90 22.22 10.89
N PRO A 229 1.03 22.20 9.86
CA PRO A 229 1.39 22.63 8.51
C PRO A 229 1.65 24.13 8.42
N GLN A 230 2.86 24.51 8.01
CA GLN A 230 3.31 25.90 7.93
C GLN A 230 4.02 26.18 6.60
N PRO A 231 3.88 27.39 6.03
CA PRO A 231 4.73 27.81 4.92
C PRO A 231 6.18 27.97 5.39
N PHE A 232 7.13 27.88 4.47
CA PHE A 232 8.55 28.14 4.71
C PHE A 232 9.19 28.87 3.52
N GLU A 233 10.26 29.61 3.78
CA GLU A 233 10.88 30.56 2.84
C GLU A 233 11.36 29.87 1.55
N GLU A 234 11.96 28.68 1.69
CA GLU A 234 12.58 27.95 0.59
C GLU A 234 11.57 27.20 -0.29
N ALA A 235 10.26 27.23 0.03
CA ALA A 235 9.23 26.47 -0.69
C ALA A 235 9.24 26.74 -2.20
N SER A 236 9.25 28.01 -2.60
CA SER A 236 9.31 28.36 -4.03
C SER A 236 10.61 27.91 -4.69
N SER A 237 11.71 27.85 -3.93
CA SER A 237 13.01 27.46 -4.47
C SER A 237 13.08 25.98 -4.80
N ILE A 238 12.32 25.11 -4.12
CA ILE A 238 12.38 23.65 -4.35
C ILE A 238 11.35 23.17 -5.39
N GLU A 239 10.43 24.01 -5.85
CA GLU A 239 9.36 23.62 -6.77
C GLU A 239 9.88 23.01 -8.07
N SER A 240 10.82 23.66 -8.75
CA SER A 240 11.34 23.17 -10.03
C SER A 240 12.00 21.80 -9.88
N LEU A 241 12.73 21.60 -8.78
CA LEU A 241 13.40 20.34 -8.44
C LEU A 241 12.39 19.20 -8.25
N LEU A 242 11.27 19.49 -7.58
CA LEU A 242 10.20 18.52 -7.33
C LEU A 242 9.41 18.20 -8.60
N ARG A 243 9.24 19.16 -9.51
CA ARG A 243 8.65 18.93 -10.83
C ARG A 243 9.56 18.08 -11.72
N ASP A 244 10.87 18.28 -11.66
CA ASP A 244 11.84 17.41 -12.33
C ASP A 244 11.80 15.99 -11.77
N LEU A 245 11.67 15.83 -10.45
CA LEU A 245 11.47 14.53 -9.80
C LEU A 245 10.18 13.84 -10.27
N ARG A 246 9.05 14.56 -10.35
CA ARG A 246 7.79 14.02 -10.90
C ARG A 246 7.98 13.44 -12.29
N GLU A 247 8.70 14.17 -13.13
CA GLU A 247 8.94 13.77 -14.51
C GLU A 247 9.95 12.62 -14.63
N GLU A 248 11.00 12.61 -13.80
CA GLU A 248 11.96 11.50 -13.72
C GLU A 248 11.25 10.20 -13.32
N MET A 249 10.41 10.24 -12.28
CA MET A 249 9.65 9.08 -11.81
C MET A 249 8.63 8.61 -12.85
N ARG A 250 7.89 9.53 -13.47
CA ARG A 250 6.96 9.21 -14.58
C ARG A 250 7.68 8.50 -15.74
N ARG A 251 8.92 8.87 -16.05
CA ARG A 251 9.69 8.20 -17.11
C ARG A 251 10.15 6.80 -16.69
N ALA A 252 10.48 6.63 -15.41
CA ALA A 252 10.89 5.33 -14.87
C ALA A 252 9.73 4.34 -14.78
N GLN A 253 8.53 4.82 -14.40
CA GLN A 253 7.30 4.03 -14.22
C GLN A 253 6.10 4.78 -14.80
N PRO A 254 5.93 4.76 -16.14
CA PRO A 254 4.88 5.51 -16.81
C PRO A 254 3.46 5.11 -16.37
N GLU A 255 3.26 3.86 -15.98
CA GLU A 255 1.99 3.29 -15.55
C GLU A 255 1.43 3.89 -14.25
N LEU A 256 2.27 4.48 -13.39
CA LEU A 256 1.82 5.18 -12.19
C LEU A 256 1.30 6.60 -12.50
N GLY A 257 1.69 7.15 -13.64
CA GLY A 257 1.45 8.54 -13.99
C GLY A 257 2.29 9.49 -13.13
N LEU A 258 1.66 10.57 -12.66
CA LEU A 258 2.31 11.57 -11.79
C LEU A 258 1.74 11.49 -10.38
N TRP A 259 2.60 11.48 -9.38
CA TRP A 259 2.18 11.65 -7.99
C TRP A 259 1.59 13.05 -7.77
N TYR A 260 0.66 13.16 -6.82
CA TYR A 260 -0.04 14.41 -6.48
C TYR A 260 0.45 15.00 -5.16
N ALA A 261 0.96 14.17 -4.26
CA ALA A 261 1.60 14.61 -3.04
C ALA A 261 2.88 13.82 -2.75
N MET A 262 3.75 14.44 -1.96
CA MET A 262 4.97 13.83 -1.45
C MET A 262 5.13 14.26 0.01
N SER A 263 5.36 13.32 0.90
CA SER A 263 5.81 13.59 2.27
C SER A 263 7.25 13.12 2.41
N PHE A 264 8.06 13.82 3.20
CA PHE A 264 9.44 13.39 3.44
C PHE A 264 9.97 13.87 4.77
N GLY A 265 10.92 13.09 5.31
CA GLY A 265 11.73 13.48 6.46
C GLY A 265 13.09 13.99 6.02
N LEU A 266 13.50 15.17 6.50
CA LEU A 266 14.87 15.66 6.45
C LEU A 266 15.59 15.27 7.75
N TYR A 267 16.59 14.40 7.65
CA TYR A 267 17.36 13.89 8.78
C TYR A 267 18.55 14.80 9.10
N ALA A 268 19.12 14.63 10.30
CA ALA A 268 20.24 15.46 10.79
C ALA A 268 21.50 15.42 9.91
N ASP A 269 21.70 14.34 9.15
CA ASP A 269 22.79 14.16 8.20
C ASP A 269 22.48 14.71 6.79
N GLY A 270 21.34 15.38 6.63
CA GLY A 270 20.89 15.95 5.35
C GLY A 270 20.20 14.96 4.43
N ARG A 271 20.06 13.68 4.81
CA ARG A 271 19.30 12.70 4.01
C ARG A 271 17.82 13.07 3.96
N VAL A 272 17.22 12.85 2.80
CA VAL A 272 15.79 13.04 2.54
C VAL A 272 15.19 11.70 2.14
N MET A 273 14.25 11.18 2.94
CA MET A 273 13.52 9.95 2.63
C MET A 273 12.10 10.29 2.17
N PRO A 274 11.79 10.12 0.87
CA PRO A 274 10.50 10.49 0.31
C PRO A 274 9.46 9.37 0.40
N ASN A 275 8.20 9.76 0.46
CA ASN A 275 7.02 8.94 0.26
C ASN A 275 6.07 9.66 -0.68
N PHE A 276 5.49 8.94 -1.64
CA PHE A 276 4.70 9.53 -2.72
C PHE A 276 3.24 9.07 -2.66
N GLU A 277 2.34 9.98 -3.03
CA GLU A 277 0.91 9.77 -2.98
C GLU A 277 0.31 10.06 -4.36
N TYR A 278 -0.29 9.03 -4.97
CA TYR A 278 -0.85 9.08 -6.33
C TYR A 278 -2.38 9.08 -6.35
N ASP A 279 -3.03 8.77 -5.24
CA ASP A 279 -4.45 8.41 -5.18
C ASP A 279 -5.28 9.38 -4.36
N LEU A 280 -4.69 10.07 -3.38
CA LEU A 280 -5.37 11.11 -2.62
C LEU A 280 -5.39 12.44 -3.38
N ARG A 281 -6.56 13.08 -3.40
CA ARG A 281 -6.70 14.45 -3.91
C ARG A 281 -5.98 15.40 -2.94
N PRO A 282 -4.90 16.07 -3.35
CA PRO A 282 -4.17 16.91 -2.42
C PRO A 282 -4.98 18.17 -2.08
N THR A 283 -4.71 18.72 -0.90
CA THR A 283 -5.21 20.04 -0.50
C THR A 283 -4.14 21.07 -0.79
N ILE A 284 -4.48 22.11 -1.56
CA ILE A 284 -3.59 23.22 -1.92
C ILE A 284 -4.30 24.51 -1.49
N ASP A 285 -3.63 25.30 -0.66
CA ASP A 285 -4.15 26.56 -0.10
C ASP A 285 -5.45 26.40 0.70
N GLY A 286 -5.62 25.25 1.33
CA GLY A 286 -6.78 24.93 2.16
C GLY A 286 -7.97 24.36 1.38
N GLU A 287 -7.87 24.31 0.04
CA GLU A 287 -8.91 23.77 -0.83
C GLU A 287 -8.45 22.50 -1.56
N PRO A 288 -9.34 21.58 -1.90
CA PRO A 288 -8.99 20.45 -2.76
C PRO A 288 -8.46 20.93 -4.12
N ALA A 289 -7.34 20.36 -4.59
CA ALA A 289 -6.72 20.72 -5.87
C ALA A 289 -7.72 20.66 -7.04
N LEU A 290 -7.56 21.54 -8.02
CA LEU A 290 -8.51 21.71 -9.12
C LEU A 290 -8.56 20.45 -9.99
N LEU A 291 -9.78 19.98 -10.29
CA LEU A 291 -9.98 18.81 -11.14
C LEU A 291 -9.44 19.04 -12.56
N SER A 292 -9.52 20.27 -13.08
CA SER A 292 -8.96 20.61 -14.40
C SER A 292 -7.45 20.37 -14.47
N GLU A 293 -6.73 20.73 -13.40
CA GLU A 293 -5.27 20.56 -13.30
C GLU A 293 -4.90 19.08 -13.17
N ALA A 294 -5.61 18.34 -12.31
CA ALA A 294 -5.41 16.91 -12.16
C ALA A 294 -5.73 16.12 -13.44
N LYS A 295 -6.77 16.53 -14.18
CA LYS A 295 -7.12 15.95 -15.50
C LYS A 295 -6.06 16.26 -16.55
N ALA A 296 -5.49 17.47 -16.55
CA ALA A 296 -4.37 17.78 -17.44
C ALA A 296 -3.14 16.91 -17.14
N ASP A 297 -2.84 16.68 -15.86
CA ASP A 297 -1.80 15.74 -15.44
C ASP A 297 -2.09 14.30 -15.94
N LEU A 298 -3.33 13.82 -15.82
CA LEU A 298 -3.73 12.49 -16.31
C LEU A 298 -3.64 12.36 -17.83
N VAL A 299 -4.01 13.39 -18.59
CA VAL A 299 -3.86 13.40 -20.06
C VAL A 299 -2.38 13.34 -20.46
N ARG A 300 -1.52 14.05 -19.74
CA ARG A 300 -0.07 14.07 -19.99
C ARG A 300 0.62 12.77 -19.56
N ALA A 301 0.16 12.16 -18.47
CA ALA A 301 0.72 10.98 -17.85
C ALA A 301 -0.40 9.97 -17.57
N PRO A 302 -0.88 9.27 -18.61
CA PRO A 302 -1.98 8.33 -18.46
C PRO A 302 -1.56 7.14 -17.59
N ARG A 303 -2.51 6.62 -16.84
CA ARG A 303 -2.39 5.41 -16.03
C ARG A 303 -3.53 4.44 -16.37
N PRO A 304 -3.42 3.14 -16.05
CA PRO A 304 -4.51 2.18 -16.25
C PRO A 304 -5.81 2.67 -15.62
N GLU A 305 -6.95 2.47 -16.31
CA GLU A 305 -8.26 3.00 -15.88
C GLU A 305 -8.60 2.62 -14.43
N ARG A 306 -8.31 1.37 -14.04
CA ARG A 306 -8.54 0.88 -12.67
C ARG A 306 -7.67 1.52 -11.59
N TRP A 307 -6.56 2.14 -11.97
CA TRP A 307 -5.66 2.88 -11.09
C TRP A 307 -5.91 4.39 -11.16
N VAL A 308 -6.88 4.84 -11.95
CA VAL A 308 -7.33 6.24 -11.91
C VAL A 308 -8.11 6.45 -10.60
N PRO A 309 -7.71 7.42 -9.76
CA PRO A 309 -8.39 7.66 -8.50
C PRO A 309 -9.86 8.02 -8.72
N LYS A 310 -10.77 7.51 -7.87
CA LYS A 310 -12.23 7.72 -8.02
C LYS A 310 -12.61 9.21 -8.11
N TRP A 311 -11.94 10.07 -7.35
CA TRP A 311 -12.19 11.53 -7.36
C TRP A 311 -11.83 12.19 -8.70
N LEU A 312 -10.97 11.57 -9.51
CA LEU A 312 -10.56 12.05 -10.82
C LEU A 312 -11.44 11.47 -11.94
N ALA A 313 -11.97 10.26 -11.74
CA ALA A 313 -12.89 9.59 -12.66
C ALA A 313 -14.33 10.13 -12.60
N ALA A 314 -14.77 10.63 -11.45
CA ALA A 314 -16.17 11.01 -11.18
C ALA A 314 -16.58 12.39 -11.76
N SER A 315 -16.14 12.79 -12.95
CA SER A 315 -16.41 14.13 -13.50
C SER A 315 -16.60 14.19 -15.00
#